data_AF-A0A944VLZ1-F1
#
_entry.id   AF-A0A944VLZ1-F1
#
_cell.length_a   1.000
_cell.length_b   1.000
_cell.length_c   1.000
_cell.angle_alpha   90.00
_cell.angle_beta   90.00
_cell.angle_gamma   90.00
#
_symmetry.space_group_name_H-M   'P 1'
#
loop_
_entity.id
_entity.type
_entity.pdbx_description
1 polymer ?
#
loop_
_entity_poly.entity_id
_entity_poly.type
_entity_poly.pdbx_seq_one_letter_code
_entity_poly.pdbx_strand_id
1 'polypeptide(L)'
;MKSLDYEKILRFIMIFAIVGISVLVVVVNFMPAFAYDFYDLYPGTEHGRSNFITYPSVLYLFAIYNCFMYLGSNDLKYIDIFILLSILMSIMRIISIFTNGLHITPFTVLAYPPELLGAPVLFFIKKMIQKQSI
;
A
#
# COMPACT_ATOMS: atom_id res chain seq x y z
N MET A 1 -5.09 -30.85 -12.37
CA MET A 1 -5.16 -29.51 -11.74
C MET A 1 -4.64 -28.50 -12.74
N LYS A 2 -5.41 -27.45 -13.10
CA LYS A 2 -4.86 -26.34 -13.88
C LYS A 2 -3.76 -25.66 -13.05
N SER A 3 -2.60 -25.43 -13.63
CA SER A 3 -1.57 -24.60 -13.00
C SER A 3 -2.14 -23.19 -12.79
N LEU A 4 -1.85 -22.63 -11.62
CA LEU A 4 -2.27 -21.29 -11.27
C LEU A 4 -1.43 -20.28 -12.07
N ASP A 5 -2.10 -19.31 -12.68
CA ASP A 5 -1.47 -18.22 -13.45
C ASP A 5 -1.12 -17.07 -12.49
N TYR A 6 0.14 -17.08 -12.02
CA TYR A 6 0.61 -16.10 -11.04
C TYR A 6 0.77 -14.70 -11.62
N GLU A 7 1.01 -14.57 -12.92
CA GLU A 7 1.06 -13.27 -13.59
C GLU A 7 -0.34 -12.63 -13.58
N LYS A 8 -1.37 -13.39 -13.93
CA LYS A 8 -2.76 -12.91 -13.87
C LYS A 8 -3.18 -12.54 -12.45
N ILE A 9 -2.77 -13.31 -11.44
CA ILE A 9 -2.99 -12.95 -10.03
C ILE A 9 -2.30 -11.64 -9.68
N LEU A 10 -1.02 -11.50 -10.06
CA LEU A 10 -0.26 -10.29 -9.74
C LEU A 10 -0.91 -9.06 -10.37
N ARG A 11 -1.31 -9.14 -11.64
CA ARG A 11 -2.04 -8.06 -12.33
C ARG A 11 -3.34 -7.74 -11.62
N PHE A 12 -4.10 -8.74 -11.16
CA PHE A 12 -5.32 -8.52 -10.36
C PHE A 12 -5.02 -7.78 -9.05
N ILE A 13 -3.98 -8.19 -8.31
CA ILE A 13 -3.57 -7.51 -7.07
C ILE A 13 -3.16 -6.06 -7.35
N MET A 14 -2.44 -5.79 -8.45
CA MET A 14 -2.04 -4.43 -8.81
C MET A 14 -3.25 -3.55 -9.16
N ILE A 15 -4.25 -4.07 -9.86
CA ILE A 15 -5.50 -3.34 -10.14
C ILE A 15 -6.23 -3.04 -8.83
N PHE A 16 -6.34 -4.04 -7.94
CA PHE A 16 -6.99 -3.84 -6.64
C PHE A 16 -6.25 -2.82 -5.77
N ALA A 17 -4.91 -2.86 -5.77
CA ALA A 17 -4.07 -1.88 -5.08
C ALA A 17 -4.27 -0.47 -5.65
N ILE A 18 -4.32 -0.30 -6.98
CA ILE A 18 -4.60 1.00 -7.61
C ILE A 18 -5.95 1.54 -7.14
N VAL A 19 -7.01 0.73 -7.19
CA VAL A 19 -8.35 1.15 -6.78
C VAL A 19 -8.36 1.55 -5.30
N GLY A 20 -7.86 0.68 -4.42
CA GLY A 20 -7.83 0.95 -2.98
C GLY A 20 -7.01 2.18 -2.62
N ILE A 21 -5.81 2.32 -3.17
CA ILE A 21 -4.93 3.46 -2.88
C ILE A 21 -5.48 4.76 -3.50
N SER A 22 -6.17 4.69 -4.65
CA SER A 22 -6.83 5.86 -5.24
C SER A 22 -7.96 6.37 -4.35
N VAL A 23 -8.71 5.46 -3.71
CA VAL A 23 -9.71 5.84 -2.69
C VAL A 23 -9.04 6.59 -1.53
N LEU A 24 -7.88 6.12 -1.05
CA LEU A 24 -7.14 6.82 0.01
C LEU A 24 -6.65 8.21 -0.42
N VAL A 25 -6.20 8.37 -1.68
CA VAL A 25 -5.87 9.70 -2.24
C VAL A 25 -7.08 10.61 -2.18
N VAL A 26 -8.25 10.12 -2.62
CA VAL A 26 -9.48 10.91 -2.60
C VAL A 26 -9.88 11.29 -1.18
N VAL A 27 -9.82 10.35 -0.24
CA VAL A 27 -10.14 10.59 1.17
C VAL A 27 -9.26 11.69 1.77
N VAL A 28 -7.94 11.57 1.62
CA VAL A 28 -6.98 12.52 2.22
C VAL A 28 -7.10 13.92 1.61
N ASN A 29 -7.40 14.04 0.32
CA ASN A 29 -7.43 15.32 -0.38
C ASN A 29 -8.79 16.02 -0.31
N PHE A 30 -9.89 15.26 -0.38
CA PHE A 30 -11.23 15.81 -0.59
C PHE A 30 -12.22 15.52 0.54
N MET A 31 -11.88 14.64 1.50
CA MET A 31 -12.76 14.28 2.61
C MET A 31 -12.08 14.49 3.98
N PRO A 32 -11.63 15.72 4.30
CA PRO A 32 -10.75 15.97 5.45
C PRO A 32 -11.35 15.56 6.80
N ALA A 33 -12.64 15.85 7.05
CA ALA A 33 -13.29 15.45 8.32
C ALA A 33 -13.27 13.94 8.52
N PHE A 34 -13.70 13.19 7.49
CA PHE A 34 -13.63 11.72 7.52
C PHE A 34 -12.19 11.23 7.66
N ALA A 35 -11.23 11.84 6.96
CA ALA A 35 -9.83 11.45 7.05
C ALA A 35 -9.28 11.64 8.46
N TYR A 36 -9.50 12.79 9.11
CA TYR A 36 -8.97 13.04 10.46
C TYR A 36 -9.52 12.05 11.47
N ASP A 37 -10.82 11.76 11.40
CA ASP A 37 -11.46 10.76 12.27
C ASP A 37 -10.97 9.34 11.97
N PHE A 38 -10.83 9.00 10.69
CA PHE A 38 -10.42 7.66 10.26
C PHE A 38 -8.97 7.35 10.64
N TYR A 39 -8.06 8.29 10.41
CA TYR A 39 -6.63 8.13 10.73
C TYR A 39 -6.32 8.47 12.20
N ASP A 40 -7.28 8.99 12.96
CA ASP A 40 -7.09 9.57 14.29
C ASP A 40 -5.92 10.58 14.33
N LEU A 41 -5.90 11.45 13.31
CA LEU A 41 -4.79 12.38 13.07
C LEU A 41 -5.33 13.76 12.69
N TYR A 42 -5.29 14.67 13.67
CA TYR A 42 -5.75 16.04 13.55
C TYR A 42 -4.59 16.99 13.20
N PRO A 43 -4.65 17.70 12.07
CA PRO A 43 -3.56 18.60 11.67
C PRO A 43 -3.46 19.83 12.58
N GLY A 44 -2.23 20.27 12.85
CA GLY A 44 -1.96 21.56 13.49
C GLY A 44 -2.32 22.78 12.60
N THR A 45 -2.30 23.97 13.19
CA THR A 45 -2.86 25.21 12.62
C THR A 45 -2.06 25.80 11.46
N GLU A 46 -0.73 25.70 11.50
CA GLU A 46 0.14 26.39 10.52
C GLU A 46 0.26 25.62 9.20
N HIS A 47 0.93 24.46 9.26
CA HIS A 47 1.23 23.64 8.08
C HIS A 47 0.62 22.23 8.18
N GLY A 48 -0.12 21.94 9.25
CA GLY A 48 -0.61 20.59 9.54
C GLY A 48 -1.46 20.04 8.40
N ARG A 49 -2.40 20.83 7.89
CA ARG A 49 -3.29 20.38 6.80
C ARG A 49 -2.53 20.14 5.49
N SER A 50 -1.59 21.02 5.17
CA SER A 50 -0.75 20.87 3.97
C SER A 50 0.09 19.59 4.06
N ASN A 51 0.71 19.33 5.21
CA ASN A 51 1.54 18.16 5.45
C ASN A 51 0.71 16.87 5.46
N PHE A 52 -0.46 16.88 6.10
CA PHE A 52 -1.39 15.75 6.12
C PHE A 52 -1.83 15.35 4.71
N ILE A 53 -2.01 16.32 3.81
CA ILE A 53 -2.33 16.02 2.41
C ILE A 53 -1.08 15.53 1.67
N THR A 54 0.01 16.27 1.76
CA THR A 54 1.19 16.09 0.90
C THR A 54 1.87 14.75 1.14
N TYR A 55 2.23 14.40 2.38
CA TYR A 55 3.07 13.23 2.62
C TYR A 55 2.36 11.90 2.30
N PRO A 56 1.11 11.65 2.75
CA PRO A 56 0.38 10.46 2.36
C PRO A 56 0.11 10.43 0.85
N SER A 57 -0.27 11.57 0.23
CA SER A 57 -0.57 11.60 -1.21
C SER A 57 0.64 11.26 -2.06
N VAL A 58 1.84 11.74 -1.71
CA VAL A 58 3.07 11.37 -2.42
C VAL A 58 3.31 9.86 -2.33
N LEU A 59 3.16 9.26 -1.16
CA LEU A 59 3.35 7.82 -0.96
C LEU A 59 2.31 7.01 -1.75
N TYR A 60 1.04 7.43 -1.71
CA TYR A 60 -0.05 6.79 -2.43
C TYR A 60 0.11 6.89 -3.95
N LEU A 61 0.43 8.08 -4.47
CA LEU A 61 0.67 8.28 -5.90
C LEU A 61 1.91 7.52 -6.37
N PHE A 62 2.96 7.44 -5.56
CA PHE A 62 4.14 6.65 -5.87
C PHE A 62 3.82 5.14 -5.96
N ALA A 63 3.01 4.61 -5.03
CA ALA A 63 2.56 3.22 -5.09
C ALA A 63 1.69 2.95 -6.32
N ILE A 64 0.73 3.84 -6.63
CA ILE A 64 -0.13 3.78 -7.82
C ILE A 64 0.72 3.79 -9.10
N TYR A 65 1.71 4.69 -9.17
CA TYR A 65 2.63 4.79 -10.30
C TYR A 65 3.34 3.46 -10.56
N ASN A 66 3.92 2.84 -9.53
CA ASN A 66 4.60 1.55 -9.68
C ASN A 66 3.65 0.44 -10.16
N CYS A 67 2.40 0.42 -9.67
CA CYS A 67 1.39 -0.53 -10.14
C CYS A 67 1.10 -0.34 -11.64
N PHE A 68 0.88 0.90 -12.10
CA PHE A 68 0.66 1.18 -13.53
C PHE A 68 1.86 0.83 -14.40
N MET A 69 3.07 1.16 -13.93
CA MET A 69 4.30 0.83 -14.65
C MET A 69 4.46 -0.68 -14.80
N TYR A 70 4.16 -1.47 -13.76
CA TYR A 70 4.11 -2.93 -13.90
C TYR A 70 3.02 -3.36 -14.90
N LEU A 71 1.78 -2.88 -14.76
CA LEU A 71 0.68 -3.30 -15.64
C LEU A 71 0.91 -2.98 -17.12
N GLY A 72 1.65 -1.92 -17.43
CA GLY A 72 1.99 -1.50 -18.79
C GLY A 72 3.24 -2.16 -19.38
N SER A 73 4.14 -2.70 -18.55
CA SER A 73 5.42 -3.26 -19.01
C SER A 73 5.63 -4.74 -18.70
N ASN A 74 4.86 -5.30 -17.75
CA ASN A 74 5.08 -6.58 -17.08
C ASN A 74 6.48 -6.74 -16.45
N ASP A 75 7.22 -5.64 -16.25
CA ASP A 75 8.57 -5.66 -15.67
C ASP A 75 8.51 -5.78 -14.15
N LEU A 76 9.04 -6.88 -13.62
CA LEU A 76 9.03 -7.20 -12.19
C LEU A 76 9.87 -6.23 -11.34
N LYS A 77 10.71 -5.37 -11.93
CA LYS A 77 11.44 -4.34 -11.16
C LYS A 77 10.49 -3.38 -10.44
N TYR A 78 9.32 -3.08 -11.00
CA TYR A 78 8.32 -2.22 -10.36
C TYR A 78 7.65 -2.92 -9.17
N ILE A 79 7.59 -4.26 -9.21
CA ILE A 79 7.16 -5.07 -8.08
C ILE A 79 8.22 -5.08 -6.99
N ASP A 80 9.51 -5.09 -7.34
CA ASP A 80 10.60 -4.97 -6.36
C ASP A 80 10.56 -3.65 -5.60
N ILE A 81 10.29 -2.55 -6.31
CA ILE A 81 10.10 -1.24 -5.68
C ILE A 81 8.88 -1.27 -4.74
N PHE A 82 7.79 -1.92 -5.16
CA PHE A 82 6.59 -1.99 -4.34
C PHE A 82 6.74 -2.91 -3.13
N ILE A 83 7.51 -4.00 -3.26
CA ILE A 83 7.93 -4.86 -2.14
C ILE A 83 8.77 -4.04 -1.16
N LEU A 84 9.75 -3.27 -1.62
CA LEU A 84 10.57 -2.42 -0.76
C LEU A 84 9.70 -1.42 0.01
N LEU A 85 8.79 -0.72 -0.66
CA LEU A 85 7.85 0.19 -0.01
C LEU A 85 7.02 -0.52 1.06
N SER A 86 6.51 -1.72 0.74
CA SER A 86 5.72 -2.53 1.67
C SER A 86 6.54 -2.95 2.90
N ILE A 87 7.81 -3.34 2.73
CA ILE A 87 8.71 -3.69 3.83
C ILE A 87 8.93 -2.47 4.74
N LEU A 88 9.19 -1.29 4.18
CA LEU A 88 9.38 -0.07 4.97
C LEU A 88 8.12 0.27 5.78
N MET A 89 6.94 0.13 5.17
CA MET A 89 5.66 0.31 5.86
C MET A 89 5.47 -0.72 6.98
N SER A 90 5.76 -2.01 6.72
CA SER A 90 5.70 -3.06 7.74
C SER A 90 6.62 -2.75 8.93
N ILE A 91 7.87 -2.32 8.66
CA ILE A 91 8.85 -1.99 9.72
C ILE A 91 8.33 -0.84 10.57
N MET A 92 7.86 0.25 9.95
CA MET A 92 7.33 1.40 10.69
C MET A 92 6.08 1.03 11.48
N ARG A 93 5.22 0.15 10.94
CA ARG A 93 4.04 -0.35 11.66
C ARG A 93 4.43 -1.16 12.89
N ILE A 94 5.40 -2.07 12.74
CA ILE A 94 5.90 -2.89 13.84
C ILE A 94 6.49 -2.01 14.94
N ILE A 95 7.32 -1.04 14.58
CA ILE A 95 7.87 -0.05 15.53
C ILE A 95 6.73 0.69 16.24
N SER A 96 5.74 1.19 15.50
CA SER A 96 4.59 1.90 16.07
C SER A 96 3.80 1.07 17.08
N ILE A 97 3.59 -0.23 16.80
CA ILE A 97 2.92 -1.16 17.72
C ILE A 97 3.77 -1.41 18.96
N PHE A 98 5.09 -1.55 18.83
CA PHE A 98 5.98 -1.73 19.99
C PHE A 98 6.04 -0.49 20.87
N THR A 99 6.02 0.71 20.29
CA THR A 99 6.16 1.95 21.06
C THR A 99 4.85 2.46 21.65
N ASN A 100 3.71 2.23 20.99
CA ASN A 100 2.41 2.78 21.41
C ASN A 100 1.36 1.71 21.74
N GLY A 101 1.64 0.43 21.51
CA GLY A 101 0.67 -0.65 21.64
C GLY A 101 -0.22 -0.83 20.40
N LEU A 102 -1.06 -1.86 20.43
CA LEU A 102 -2.05 -2.14 19.38
C LEU A 102 -3.43 -1.66 19.84
N HIS A 103 -3.95 -0.63 19.18
CA HIS A 103 -5.34 -0.18 19.33
C HIS A 103 -6.17 -0.67 18.15
N ILE A 104 -7.28 -1.36 18.42
CA ILE A 104 -8.14 -1.89 17.36
C ILE A 104 -9.14 -0.80 16.94
N THR A 105 -8.98 -0.27 15.74
CA THR A 105 -9.88 0.70 15.11
C THR A 105 -10.25 0.23 13.70
N PRO A 106 -11.27 0.83 13.04
CA PRO A 106 -11.55 0.54 11.64
C PRO A 106 -10.33 0.73 10.73
N PHE A 107 -9.51 1.74 11.00
CA PHE A 107 -8.25 1.95 10.30
C PHE A 107 -7.28 0.79 10.49
N THR A 108 -7.04 0.33 11.72
CA THR A 108 -6.08 -0.75 11.93
C THR A 108 -6.53 -2.07 11.30
N VAL A 109 -7.83 -2.36 11.30
CA VAL A 109 -8.39 -3.56 10.65
C VAL A 109 -8.21 -3.50 9.13
N LEU A 110 -8.34 -2.31 8.54
CA LEU A 110 -8.21 -2.12 7.09
C LEU A 110 -6.75 -2.02 6.63
N ALA A 111 -5.92 -1.26 7.34
CA ALA A 111 -4.57 -0.91 6.89
C ALA A 111 -3.48 -1.88 7.35
N TYR A 112 -3.56 -2.44 8.56
CA TYR A 112 -2.43 -3.22 9.09
C TYR A 112 -2.24 -4.55 8.35
N PRO A 113 -3.30 -5.30 7.96
CA PRO A 113 -3.12 -6.51 7.19
C PRO A 113 -2.37 -6.29 5.86
N PRO A 114 -2.76 -5.35 4.97
CA PRO A 114 -1.98 -5.11 3.74
C PRO A 114 -0.60 -4.51 4.02
N GLU A 115 -0.43 -3.68 5.06
CA GLU A 115 0.88 -3.15 5.44
C GLU A 115 1.86 -4.25 5.87
N LEU A 116 1.40 -5.31 6.55
CA LEU A 116 2.23 -6.41 7.04
C LEU A 116 2.35 -7.58 6.05
N LEU A 117 1.30 -7.84 5.27
CA LEU A 117 1.24 -8.97 4.32
C LEU A 117 1.64 -8.58 2.90
N GLY A 118 1.63 -7.29 2.55
CA GLY A 118 1.93 -6.81 1.19
C GLY A 118 3.27 -7.34 0.69
N ALA A 119 4.34 -7.13 1.45
CA ALA A 119 5.68 -7.59 1.10
C ALA A 119 5.79 -9.13 0.93
N PRO A 120 5.41 -9.97 1.92
CA PRO A 120 5.55 -11.42 1.77
C PRO A 120 4.68 -12.00 0.66
N VAL A 121 3.46 -11.48 0.45
CA VAL A 121 2.57 -11.92 -0.63
C VAL A 121 3.17 -11.57 -1.99
N LEU A 122 3.59 -10.33 -2.20
CA LEU A 122 4.18 -9.90 -3.47
C LEU A 122 5.49 -10.65 -3.76
N PHE A 123 6.34 -10.84 -2.75
CA PHE A 123 7.57 -11.60 -2.89
C PHE A 123 7.31 -13.06 -3.28
N PHE A 124 6.34 -13.71 -2.64
CA PHE A 124 5.93 -15.08 -2.98
C PHE A 124 5.45 -15.18 -4.42
N ILE A 125 4.53 -14.31 -4.83
CA ILE A 125 3.96 -14.32 -6.19
C ILE A 125 5.05 -14.06 -7.23
N LYS A 126 5.92 -13.06 -7.01
CA LYS A 126 7.06 -12.77 -7.88
C LYS A 126 7.93 -14.02 -8.08
N LYS A 127 8.28 -14.70 -6.98
CA LYS A 127 9.12 -15.91 -7.03
C LYS A 127 8.44 -17.04 -7.80
N MET A 128 7.12 -17.17 -7.72
CA MET A 128 6.38 -18.17 -8.49
C MET A 128 6.37 -17.85 -9.99
N ILE A 129 6.20 -16.59 -10.38
CA ILE A 129 6.31 -16.15 -11.78
C ILE A 129 7.70 -16.47 -12.33
N GLN A 130 8.76 -16.12 -11.60
CA GLN A 130 10.14 -16.39 -12.01
C GLN A 130 10.46 -17.88 -12.15
N LYS A 131 9.81 -18.75 -11.36
CA LYS A 131 9.94 -20.20 -11.51
C LYS A 131 9.19 -20.75 -12.72
N GLN A 132 8.13 -20.08 -13.17
CA GLN A 132 7.37 -20.48 -14.36
C GLN A 132 8.07 -20.08 -15.67
N SER A 133 8.99 -19.11 -15.61
CA SER A 133 9.78 -18.66 -16.75
C SER A 133 11.08 -19.44 -17.00
N ILE A 134 11.39 -20.44 -16.16
CA ILE A 134 12.55 -21.34 -16.27
C ILE A 134 12.05 -22.70 -16.75
#